data_AF-A0A7S2G345-F1
#
_entry.id   AF-A0A7S2G345-F1
#
_cell.length_a   1.000
_cell.length_b   1.000
_cell.length_c   1.000
_cell.angle_alpha   90.00
_cell.angle_beta   90.00
_cell.angle_gamma   90.00
#
_symmetry.space_group_name_H-M   'P 1'
#
loop_
_entity.id
_entity.type
_entity.pdbx_description
1 polymer ?
#
loop_
_entity_poly.entity_id
_entity_poly.type
_entity_poly.pdbx_seq_one_letter_code
_entity_poly.pdbx_strand_id
1 'polypeptide(L)'
;MALMGMQLFGGTYNDEVGYSREDCPNRICPDATLEPLPRYHFDYFVPAMLTSFVLLTGEFSDAMIPAARSNGPLGVLFFVFAVLIGMYLFMNLFVAILLNTFAEDLVSDVEDPGGAEK
;
A
#
# COMPACT_ATOMS: atom_id res chain seq x y z
N MET A 1 -0.35 8.58 1.30
CA MET A 1 0.63 7.98 0.38
C MET A 1 0.13 8.00 -1.06
N ALA A 2 -1.12 7.62 -1.34
CA ALA A 2 -1.72 7.68 -2.69
C ALA A 2 -1.59 9.04 -3.40
N LEU A 3 -2.02 10.16 -2.77
CA LEU A 3 -1.93 11.48 -3.40
C LEU A 3 -0.49 11.87 -3.76
N MET A 4 0.44 11.68 -2.82
CA MET A 4 1.86 11.96 -3.05
C MET A 4 2.44 11.05 -4.15
N GLY A 5 2.05 9.78 -4.16
CA GLY A 5 2.42 8.83 -5.21
C GLY A 5 1.90 9.26 -6.58
N MET A 6 0.68 9.79 -6.68
CA MET A 6 0.17 10.33 -7.95
C MET A 6 0.94 11.58 -8.40
N GLN A 7 1.38 12.44 -7.48
CA GLN A 7 2.17 13.63 -7.84
C GLN A 7 3.59 13.27 -8.32
N LEU A 8 4.17 12.19 -7.80
CA LEU A 8 5.54 11.76 -8.13
C LEU A 8 5.59 10.76 -9.29
N PHE A 9 4.62 9.86 -9.39
CA PHE A 9 4.64 8.73 -10.31
C PHE A 9 3.48 8.74 -11.31
N GLY A 10 2.56 9.70 -11.22
CA GLY A 10 1.42 9.80 -12.11
C GLY A 10 1.85 9.98 -13.56
N GLY A 11 1.47 9.04 -14.42
CA GLY A 11 1.81 9.06 -15.84
C GLY A 11 3.27 8.74 -16.13
N THR A 12 4.04 8.24 -15.18
CA THR A 12 5.43 7.80 -15.43
C THR A 12 5.50 6.50 -16.23
N TYR A 13 4.42 5.74 -16.29
CA TYR A 13 4.28 4.57 -17.16
C TYR A 13 3.86 5.04 -18.57
N ASN A 14 4.80 5.00 -19.50
CA ASN A 14 4.64 5.42 -20.89
C ASN A 14 5.49 4.55 -21.83
N ASP A 15 5.32 4.73 -23.13
CA ASP A 15 5.99 3.92 -24.14
C ASP A 15 7.53 4.09 -24.10
N GLU A 16 8.03 5.25 -23.64
CA GLU A 16 9.47 5.54 -23.52
C GLU A 16 10.16 4.70 -22.44
N VAL A 17 9.44 4.39 -21.36
CA VAL A 17 9.91 3.49 -20.30
C VAL A 17 9.54 2.01 -20.56
N GLY A 18 8.91 1.72 -21.71
CA GLY A 18 8.56 0.38 -22.14
C GLY A 18 7.20 -0.12 -21.64
N TYR A 19 6.29 0.77 -21.26
CA TYR A 19 4.94 0.41 -20.81
C TYR A 19 3.86 0.98 -21.73
N SER A 20 2.95 0.12 -22.21
CA SER A 20 1.82 0.58 -23.02
C SER A 20 0.77 1.29 -22.17
N ARG A 21 0.29 2.44 -22.65
CA ARG A 21 -0.88 3.14 -22.09
C ARG A 21 -2.21 2.66 -22.64
N GLU A 22 -2.18 1.92 -23.74
CA GLU A 22 -3.36 1.31 -24.32
C GLU A 22 -3.67 -0.01 -23.62
N ASP A 23 -4.93 -0.42 -23.63
CA ASP A 23 -5.33 -1.68 -23.02
C ASP A 23 -4.72 -2.85 -23.82
N CYS A 24 -4.00 -3.74 -23.13
CA CYS A 24 -3.35 -4.90 -23.74
C CYS A 24 -4.19 -6.16 -23.49
N PRO A 25 -5.11 -6.53 -24.39
CA PRO A 25 -5.95 -7.72 -24.21
C PRO A 25 -5.09 -8.97 -24.13
N ASN A 26 -5.37 -9.84 -23.16
CA ASN A 26 -4.60 -11.07 -22.89
C ASN A 26 -3.10 -10.86 -22.62
N ARG A 27 -2.70 -9.69 -22.10
CA ARG A 27 -1.28 -9.30 -21.89
C ARG A 27 -0.44 -9.21 -23.17
N ILE A 28 -1.10 -9.07 -24.33
CA ILE A 28 -0.43 -8.84 -25.61
C ILE A 28 -0.71 -7.40 -26.00
N CYS A 29 0.34 -6.57 -26.00
CA CYS A 29 0.21 -5.18 -26.39
C CYS A 29 0.24 -5.03 -27.93
N PRO A 30 -0.41 -4.00 -28.49
CA PRO A 30 -0.37 -3.72 -29.93
C PRO A 30 1.07 -3.57 -30.46
N ASP A 31 1.94 -3.01 -29.63
CA ASP A 31 3.38 -2.99 -29.84
C ASP A 31 4.04 -4.12 -29.02
N ALA A 32 4.74 -5.01 -29.72
CA ALA A 32 5.43 -6.15 -29.11
C ALA A 32 6.67 -5.76 -28.29
N THR A 33 7.11 -4.50 -28.36
CA THR A 33 8.23 -3.97 -27.58
C THR A 33 7.80 -3.44 -26.20
N LEU A 34 6.48 -3.30 -25.97
CA LEU A 34 5.92 -2.73 -24.75
C LEU A 34 5.37 -3.79 -23.80
N GLU A 35 5.57 -3.58 -22.50
CA GLU A 35 4.94 -4.35 -21.43
C GLU A 35 3.55 -3.75 -21.10
N PRO A 36 2.58 -4.57 -20.66
CA PRO A 36 1.29 -4.06 -20.18
C PRO A 36 1.48 -3.22 -18.92
N LEU A 37 0.58 -2.26 -18.71
CA LEU A 37 0.59 -1.40 -17.52
C LEU A 37 0.65 -2.24 -16.22
N PRO A 38 1.58 -1.94 -15.29
CA PRO A 38 1.68 -2.69 -14.04
C PRO A 38 0.37 -2.65 -13.25
N ARG A 39 0.02 -3.77 -12.61
CA ARG A 39 -1.20 -3.89 -11.80
C ARG A 39 -1.25 -2.85 -10.67
N TYR A 40 -0.09 -2.50 -10.12
CA TYR A 40 0.09 -1.49 -9.09
C TYR A 40 0.75 -0.25 -9.70
N HIS A 41 -0.02 0.83 -9.82
CA HIS A 41 0.42 2.09 -10.40
C HIS A 41 -0.26 3.28 -9.71
N PHE A 42 0.25 4.47 -9.98
CA PHE A 42 -0.18 5.73 -9.36
C PHE A 42 -0.77 6.72 -10.38
N ASP A 43 -1.31 6.24 -11.50
CA ASP A 43 -1.85 7.10 -12.56
C ASP A 43 -3.18 7.76 -12.17
N TYR A 44 -4.02 7.08 -11.39
CA TYR A 44 -5.30 7.60 -10.92
C TYR A 44 -5.59 7.17 -9.48
N PHE A 45 -6.58 7.82 -8.87
CA PHE A 45 -6.79 7.76 -7.41
C PHE A 45 -7.05 6.35 -6.87
N VAL A 46 -7.92 5.57 -7.52
CA VAL A 46 -8.31 4.23 -7.05
C VAL A 46 -7.15 3.23 -7.02
N PRO A 47 -6.38 3.01 -8.11
CA PRO A 47 -5.22 2.12 -8.11
C PRO A 47 -4.09 2.67 -7.23
N ALA A 48 -3.93 3.99 -7.12
CA ALA A 48 -2.98 4.59 -6.18
C ALA A 48 -3.35 4.26 -4.72
N MET A 49 -4.66 4.26 -4.40
CA MET A 49 -5.17 3.86 -3.08
C MET A 49 -4.96 2.37 -2.82
N LEU A 50 -5.32 1.51 -3.78
CA LEU A 50 -5.11 0.06 -3.67
C LEU A 50 -3.63 -0.29 -3.53
N THR A 51 -2.77 0.33 -4.34
CA THR A 51 -1.32 0.17 -4.24
C THR A 51 -0.85 0.59 -2.84
N SER A 52 -1.27 1.76 -2.34
CA SER A 52 -0.93 2.21 -0.99
C SER A 52 -1.37 1.22 0.10
N PHE A 53 -2.54 0.58 -0.06
CA PHE A 53 -3.01 -0.45 0.87
C PHE A 53 -2.13 -1.71 0.81
N VAL A 54 -1.75 -2.17 -0.38
CA VAL A 54 -0.86 -3.31 -0.59
C VAL A 54 0.55 -3.04 -0.04
N LEU A 55 1.03 -1.79 -0.09
CA LEU A 55 2.27 -1.41 0.61
C LEU A 55 2.15 -1.60 2.13
N LEU A 56 0.97 -1.35 2.71
CA LEU A 56 0.69 -1.55 4.15
C LEU A 56 0.53 -3.02 4.52
N THR A 57 0.21 -3.91 3.57
CA THR A 57 0.18 -5.36 3.82
C THR A 57 1.56 -6.00 3.69
N GLY A 58 2.56 -5.26 3.22
CA GLY A 58 3.95 -5.70 3.09
C GLY A 58 4.34 -6.22 1.71
N GLU A 59 3.41 -6.23 0.75
CA GLU A 59 3.65 -6.68 -0.62
C GLU A 59 4.12 -5.52 -1.52
N PHE A 60 5.25 -4.89 -1.18
CA PHE A 60 5.73 -3.70 -1.88
C PHE A 60 6.57 -4.00 -3.13
N SER A 61 7.15 -5.21 -3.25
CA SER A 61 8.09 -5.55 -4.33
C SER A 61 7.49 -5.40 -5.73
N ASP A 62 6.26 -5.90 -5.92
CA ASP A 62 5.57 -5.88 -7.22
C ASP A 62 5.24 -4.47 -7.71
N ALA A 63 5.10 -3.51 -6.78
CA ALA A 63 4.88 -2.10 -7.09
C ALA A 63 6.20 -1.32 -7.18
N MET A 64 7.21 -1.70 -6.41
CA MET A 64 8.50 -1.02 -6.33
C MET A 64 9.38 -1.29 -7.56
N ILE A 65 9.42 -2.53 -8.07
CA ILE A 65 10.29 -2.88 -9.21
C ILE A 65 9.94 -2.06 -10.47
N PRO A 66 8.66 -1.97 -10.90
CA PRO A 66 8.29 -1.14 -12.04
C PRO A 66 8.58 0.35 -11.81
N ALA A 67 8.30 0.85 -10.60
CA ALA A 67 8.57 2.25 -10.23
C ALA A 67 10.08 2.57 -10.20
N ALA A 68 10.92 1.61 -9.81
CA ALA A 68 12.38 1.75 -9.83
C ALA A 68 12.93 1.78 -11.25
N ARG A 69 12.32 1.03 -12.18
CA ARG A 69 12.68 1.06 -13.60
C ARG A 69 12.32 2.40 -14.25
N SER A 70 11.16 2.97 -13.92
CA SER A 70 10.71 4.23 -14.53
C SER A 70 11.29 5.49 -13.88
N ASN A 71 11.50 5.51 -12.56
CA ASN A 71 11.90 6.72 -11.81
C ASN A 71 13.27 6.60 -11.13
N GLY A 72 13.96 5.47 -11.31
CA GLY A 72 15.30 5.25 -10.78
C GLY A 72 15.35 5.25 -9.24
N PRO A 73 16.48 5.68 -8.64
CA PRO A 73 16.72 5.59 -7.21
C PRO A 73 15.73 6.38 -6.34
N LEU A 74 15.20 7.50 -6.85
CA LEU A 74 14.22 8.32 -6.13
C LEU A 74 12.89 7.58 -5.93
N GLY A 75 12.49 6.77 -6.91
CA GLY A 75 11.32 5.90 -6.80
C GLY A 75 11.48 4.89 -5.66
N VAL A 76 12.62 4.22 -5.58
CA VAL A 76 12.93 3.27 -4.50
C VAL A 76 12.89 3.96 -3.13
N LEU A 77 13.49 5.15 -3.02
CA LEU A 77 13.53 5.89 -1.77
C LEU A 77 12.13 6.24 -1.25
N PHE A 78 11.24 6.69 -2.14
CA PHE A 78 9.83 6.93 -1.79
C PHE A 78 9.15 5.67 -1.25
N PHE A 79 9.32 4.53 -1.93
CA PHE A 79 8.69 3.26 -1.51
C PHE A 79 9.21 2.80 -0.15
N VAL A 80 10.52 2.93 0.10
CA VAL A 80 11.11 2.60 1.41
C VAL A 80 10.50 3.47 2.52
N PHE A 81 10.45 4.79 2.34
CA PHE A 81 9.84 5.69 3.33
C PHE A 81 8.34 5.43 3.50
N ALA A 82 7.63 5.16 2.42
CA ALA A 82 6.20 4.83 2.43
C ALA A 82 5.93 3.57 3.26
N VAL A 83 6.70 2.51 3.06
CA VAL A 83 6.58 1.26 3.83
C VAL A 83 6.97 1.48 5.29
N LEU A 84 8.07 2.18 5.56
CA LEU A 84 8.50 2.45 6.95
C LEU A 84 7.47 3.24 7.74
N ILE A 85 6.98 4.35 7.18
CA ILE A 85 5.96 5.19 7.83
C ILE A 85 4.64 4.42 7.93
N GLY A 86 4.24 3.73 6.87
CA GLY A 86 3.02 2.95 6.84
C GLY A 86 2.97 1.86 7.90
N MET A 87 4.04 1.06 8.00
CA MET A 87 4.16 0.01 9.01
C MET A 87 4.25 0.57 10.42
N TYR A 88 4.98 1.68 10.62
CA TYR A 88 5.05 2.33 11.92
C TYR A 88 3.66 2.79 12.40
N LEU A 89 2.88 3.42 11.53
CA LEU A 89 1.51 3.84 11.84
C LEU A 89 0.59 2.63 12.07
N PHE A 90 0.71 1.59 11.26
CA PHE A 90 -0.07 0.36 11.41
C PHE A 90 0.22 -0.32 12.76
N MET A 91 1.50 -0.45 13.13
CA MET A 91 1.90 -1.04 14.41
C MET A 91 1.42 -0.20 15.60
N ASN A 92 1.53 1.13 15.52
CA ASN A 92 1.04 2.01 16.59
C ASN A 92 -0.48 1.92 16.74
N LEU A 93 -1.22 1.83 15.64
CA LEU A 93 -2.67 1.60 15.67
C LEU A 93 -2.99 0.25 16.31
N PHE A 94 -2.27 -0.81 15.92
CA PHE A 94 -2.45 -2.14 16.46
C PHE A 94 -2.18 -2.20 17.97
N VAL A 95 -1.08 -1.60 18.43
CA VAL A 95 -0.73 -1.51 19.86
C VAL A 95 -1.80 -0.75 20.63
N ALA A 96 -2.29 0.38 20.10
CA ALA A 96 -3.35 1.15 20.75
C ALA A 96 -4.64 0.33 20.91
N ILE A 97 -5.02 -0.44 19.88
CA ILE A 97 -6.21 -1.32 19.93
C ILE A 97 -6.03 -2.40 21.00
N LEU A 98 -4.88 -3.11 21.00
CA LEU A 98 -4.61 -4.16 21.98
C LEU A 98 -4.64 -3.63 23.43
N LEU A 99 -4.04 -2.46 23.66
CA LEU A 99 -4.08 -1.83 24.98
C LEU A 99 -5.49 -1.48 25.42
N ASN A 100 -6.33 -0.99 24.49
CA ASN A 100 -7.73 -0.70 24.80
C ASN A 100 -8.51 -1.97 25.13
N THR A 101 -8.35 -3.04 24.35
CA THR A 101 -9.00 -4.33 24.63
C THR A 101 -8.59 -4.92 25.98
N PHE A 102 -7.29 -4.90 26.31
CA PHE A 102 -6.83 -5.38 27.63
C PHE A 102 -7.34 -4.50 28.78
N ALA A 103 -7.45 -3.19 28.59
CA ALA A 103 -8.03 -2.31 29.60
C ALA A 103 -9.52 -2.58 29.82
N GLU A 104 -10.28 -2.84 28.75
CA GLU A 104 -11.70 -3.22 28.83
C GLU A 104 -11.90 -4.58 29.53
N ASP A 105 -11.08 -5.58 29.19
CA ASP A 105 -11.12 -6.90 29.84
C ASP A 105 -10.84 -6.79 31.36
N LEU A 106 -9.82 -6.02 31.76
CA LEU A 106 -9.47 -5.80 33.16
C LEU A 106 -10.57 -5.08 33.96
N VAL A 107 -11.27 -4.12 33.35
CA VAL A 107 -12.39 -3.43 34.02
C VAL A 107 -13.57 -4.37 34.20
N SER A 108 -13.86 -5.22 33.20
CA SER A 108 -14.95 -6.20 33.26
C SER A 108 -14.75 -7.27 34.34
N ASP A 109 -13.51 -7.70 34.61
CA ASP A 109 -13.18 -8.64 35.70
C ASP A 109 -13.31 -8.01 37.10
N VAL A 110 -13.26 -6.67 37.22
CA VAL A 110 -13.36 -5.95 38.50
C VAL A 110 -14.82 -5.59 38.84
N GLU A 111 -15.71 -5.51 37.85
CA GLU A 111 -17.14 -5.19 38.01
C GLU A 111 -18.05 -6.40 38.36
N ASP A 112 -17.51 -7.59 38.62
CA ASP A 112 -18.24 -8.68 39.32
C ASP A 112 -17.89 -8.77 40.82
N PRO A 113 -18.42 -7.87 41.68
CA PRO A 113 -18.62 -8.15 43.09
C PRO A 113 -20.11 -8.42 43.34
N GLY A 114 -20.69 -9.53 42.87
CA GLY A 114 -22.12 -9.73 43.15
C GLY A 114 -22.82 -10.99 42.68
N GLY A 115 -22.18 -12.17 42.75
CA GLY A 115 -22.79 -13.42 42.28
C GLY A 115 -22.85 -14.60 43.26
N ALA A 116 -22.44 -14.45 44.53
CA ALA A 116 -22.44 -15.54 45.51
C ALA A 116 -23.26 -15.20 46.76
N GLU A 117 -24.56 -14.95 46.58
CA GLU A 117 -25.56 -15.15 47.63
C GLU A 117 -26.58 -16.18 47.14
N LYS A 118 -26.39 -17.44 47.54
CA LYS A 118 -27.42 -18.44 47.85
C LYS A 118 -26.81 -19.68 48.48
#